data_AF-A0AAD7J3M3-F1
#
_entry.id   AF-A0AAD7J3M3-F1
#
_cell.length_a   1.000
_cell.length_b   1.000
_cell.length_c   1.000
_cell.angle_alpha   90.00
_cell.angle_beta   90.00
_cell.angle_gamma   90.00
#
_symmetry.space_group_name_H-M   'P 1'
#
loop_
_entity.id
_entity.type
_entity.pdbx_description
1 polymer ?
#
loop_
_entity_poly.entity_id
_entity_poly.type
_entity_poly.pdbx_seq_one_letter_code
_entity_poly.pdbx_strand_id
1 'polypeptide(L)'
;PAVLTLPPEITSEIFLQCVPIKRERNTKEAPLLFTQICRDWRHIAVSTSALWTTFDVAESTTGLVHFPEIVETWLARARGRPLTVKIRGAFAQCQRIFQTLYQHASTMQVLELRMNPEAFEAMETHPWDCPILRGLYVSFIPVEYRPVRPLNILRDAPLLQEVVVACALHSSFALPWRRLTRFTGAFRSCADYLGALRLMPNLTYCAAALAFPGSESPLLLPRLQHLVLFNTRSLGANPLEFLTLPALQNLEI
;
A
#
# COMPACT_ATOMS: atom_id res chain seq x y z
N PRO A 1 27.21 -31.30 14.82
CA PRO A 1 27.19 -30.30 15.93
C PRO A 1 25.90 -29.48 15.87
N ALA A 2 25.07 -29.52 16.92
CA ALA A 2 23.77 -28.84 16.94
C ALA A 2 23.97 -27.31 16.97
N VAL A 3 23.54 -26.64 15.90
CA VAL A 3 23.72 -25.19 15.68
C VAL A 3 22.73 -24.34 16.51
N LEU A 4 21.82 -24.95 17.27
CA LEU A 4 20.88 -24.23 18.12
C LEU A 4 20.96 -24.71 19.57
N THR A 5 21.72 -23.99 20.39
CA THR A 5 21.63 -24.04 21.86
C THR A 5 20.57 -23.09 22.41
N LEU A 6 20.00 -22.22 21.55
CA LEU A 6 18.95 -21.27 21.92
C LEU A 6 17.57 -21.93 21.83
N PRO A 7 16.64 -21.59 22.75
CA PRO A 7 15.25 -21.99 22.63
C PRO A 7 14.61 -21.50 21.31
N PRO A 8 13.61 -22.23 20.76
CA PRO A 8 12.87 -21.83 19.57
C PRO A 8 12.31 -20.41 19.65
N GLU A 9 11.80 -19.99 20.81
CA GLU A 9 11.16 -18.69 21.02
C GLU A 9 12.16 -17.54 20.87
N ILE A 10 13.37 -17.70 21.42
CA ILE A 10 14.45 -16.72 21.30
C ILE A 10 14.92 -16.64 19.85
N THR A 11 15.01 -17.78 19.18
CA THR A 11 15.38 -17.85 17.76
C THR A 11 14.34 -17.17 16.87
N SER A 12 13.05 -17.37 17.15
CA SER A 12 11.95 -16.68 16.47
C SER A 12 12.04 -15.15 16.63
N GLU A 13 12.34 -14.67 17.83
CA GLU A 13 12.49 -13.22 18.07
C GLU A 13 13.68 -12.66 17.28
N ILE A 14 14.82 -13.35 17.28
CA ILE A 14 15.98 -12.96 16.46
C ILE A 14 15.59 -12.90 14.98
N PHE A 15 14.87 -13.91 14.47
CA PHE A 15 14.43 -13.92 13.07
C PHE A 15 13.55 -12.72 12.73
N LEU A 16 12.66 -12.32 13.63
CA LEU A 16 11.78 -11.16 13.42
C LEU A 16 12.57 -9.86 13.33
N GLN A 17 13.61 -9.69 14.15
CA GLN A 17 14.49 -8.52 14.11
C GLN A 17 15.41 -8.50 12.88
N CYS A 18 15.66 -9.65 12.26
CA CYS A 18 16.49 -9.77 11.07
C CYS A 18 15.72 -9.61 9.74
N VAL A 19 14.39 -9.38 9.77
CA VAL A 19 13.62 -9.14 8.55
C VAL A 19 14.00 -7.77 7.96
N PRO A 20 14.39 -7.68 6.68
CA PRO A 20 14.75 -6.41 6.07
C PRO A 20 13.57 -5.43 6.07
N ILE A 21 13.89 -4.14 6.20
CA ILE A 21 12.90 -3.05 6.14
C ILE A 21 12.19 -3.06 4.78
N LYS A 22 12.96 -3.28 3.70
CA LYS A 22 12.41 -3.51 2.35
C LYS A 22 12.15 -5.01 2.19
N ARG A 23 10.92 -5.43 2.43
CA ARG A 23 10.46 -6.82 2.34
C ARG A 23 10.21 -7.21 0.88
N GLU A 24 11.27 -7.27 0.10
CA GLU A 24 11.21 -7.81 -1.26
C GLU A 24 11.39 -9.32 -1.21
N ARG A 25 10.70 -10.05 -2.09
CA ARG A 25 10.85 -11.51 -2.13
C ARG A 25 12.23 -11.90 -2.68
N ASN A 26 13.15 -12.23 -1.78
CA ASN A 26 14.50 -12.67 -2.12
C ASN A 26 14.86 -13.95 -1.35
N THR A 27 15.28 -15.00 -2.05
CA THR A 27 15.69 -16.28 -1.41
C THR A 27 16.95 -16.14 -0.57
N LYS A 28 17.73 -15.07 -0.78
CA LYS A 28 18.93 -14.73 -0.01
C LYS A 28 18.64 -13.84 1.21
N GLU A 29 17.37 -13.52 1.46
CA GLU A 29 16.95 -12.67 2.58
C GLU A 29 15.89 -13.37 3.44
N ALA A 30 15.71 -12.86 4.65
CA ALA A 30 14.63 -13.29 5.52
C ALA A 30 13.26 -12.97 4.90
N PRO A 31 12.23 -13.83 5.10
CA PRO A 31 12.26 -15.04 5.93
C PRO A 31 12.75 -16.30 5.19
N LEU A 32 12.90 -16.25 3.85
CA LEU A 32 13.21 -17.43 3.04
C LEU A 32 14.61 -17.99 3.32
N LEU A 33 15.59 -17.13 3.61
CA LEU A 33 16.94 -17.54 4.00
C LEU A 33 16.93 -18.49 5.21
N PHE A 34 16.13 -18.18 6.24
CA PHE A 34 16.03 -19.01 7.44
C PHE A 34 15.50 -20.42 7.14
N THR A 35 14.70 -20.57 6.09
CA THR A 35 14.20 -21.87 5.65
C THR A 35 15.24 -22.72 4.91
N GLN A 36 16.44 -22.19 4.62
CA GLN A 36 17.46 -22.86 3.81
C GLN A 36 18.71 -23.27 4.60
N ILE A 37 18.91 -22.74 5.81
CA ILE A 37 20.14 -22.95 6.59
C ILE A 37 20.23 -24.37 7.18
N CYS A 38 19.27 -24.78 8.01
CA CYS A 38 19.19 -26.13 8.57
C CYS A 38 17.73 -26.54 8.85
N ARG A 39 17.52 -27.81 9.24
CA ARG A 39 16.17 -28.35 9.51
C ARG A 39 15.48 -27.62 10.66
N ASP A 40 16.19 -27.33 11.74
CA ASP A 40 15.63 -26.69 12.93
C ASP A 40 15.25 -25.23 12.65
N TRP A 41 16.13 -24.47 11.97
CA TRP A 41 15.84 -23.10 11.53
C TRP A 41 14.63 -23.05 10.61
N ARG A 42 14.52 -24.02 9.69
CA ARG A 42 13.34 -24.14 8.82
C ARG A 42 12.07 -24.37 9.65
N HIS A 43 12.11 -25.27 10.64
CA HIS A 43 10.96 -25.54 11.49
C HIS A 43 10.54 -24.29 12.29
N ILE A 44 11.50 -23.60 12.89
CA ILE A 44 11.26 -22.35 13.65
C ILE A 44 10.70 -21.26 12.72
N ALA A 45 11.33 -21.02 11.57
CA ALA A 45 10.89 -20.00 10.63
C ALA A 45 9.48 -20.27 10.10
N VAL A 46 9.18 -21.52 9.70
CA VAL A 46 7.84 -21.91 9.18
C VAL A 46 6.77 -21.82 10.26
N SER A 47 7.08 -22.15 11.52
CA SER A 47 6.14 -22.04 12.64
C SER A 47 5.94 -20.61 13.15
N THR A 48 6.88 -19.70 12.89
CA THR A 48 6.81 -18.29 13.26
C THR A 48 5.98 -17.49 12.27
N SER A 49 4.65 -17.56 12.42
CA SER A 49 3.67 -16.91 11.51
C SER A 49 3.91 -15.40 11.25
N ALA A 50 4.46 -14.67 12.24
CA ALA A 50 4.76 -13.24 12.09
C ALA A 50 5.82 -12.93 11.02
N LEU A 51 6.66 -13.90 10.64
CA LEU A 51 7.61 -13.75 9.53
C LEU A 51 6.93 -13.72 8.15
N TRP A 52 5.70 -14.21 8.05
CA TRP A 52 4.99 -14.43 6.79
C TRP A 52 3.86 -13.42 6.57
N THR A 53 3.81 -12.32 7.33
CA THR A 53 2.73 -11.32 7.22
C THR A 53 2.92 -10.35 6.05
N THR A 54 4.06 -10.36 5.36
CA THR A 54 4.28 -9.53 4.17
C THR A 54 4.60 -10.42 2.99
N PHE A 55 3.86 -10.26 1.90
CA PHE A 55 4.04 -11.01 0.67
C PHE A 55 4.28 -10.05 -0.49
N ASP A 56 5.33 -10.28 -1.27
CA ASP A 56 5.72 -9.44 -2.40
C ASP A 56 5.72 -10.23 -3.70
N VAL A 57 4.96 -9.69 -4.65
CA VAL A 57 4.62 -10.25 -5.96
C VAL A 57 5.26 -9.37 -7.00
N ALA A 58 6.42 -9.79 -7.52
CA ALA A 58 7.14 -9.07 -8.55
C ALA A 58 7.33 -9.93 -9.81
N GLU A 59 6.89 -9.42 -10.96
CA GLU A 59 6.90 -10.13 -12.25
C GLU A 59 8.29 -10.68 -12.62
N SER A 60 9.36 -9.92 -12.36
CA SER A 60 10.74 -10.31 -12.65
C SER A 60 11.27 -11.47 -11.81
N THR A 61 10.61 -11.79 -10.70
CA THR A 61 11.07 -12.80 -9.75
C THR A 61 10.29 -14.11 -9.86
N THR A 62 9.11 -14.08 -10.46
CA THR A 62 8.16 -15.19 -10.43
C THR A 62 8.29 -16.04 -11.69
N GLY A 63 8.70 -17.30 -11.54
CA GLY A 63 8.28 -18.33 -12.48
C GLY A 63 6.77 -18.45 -12.37
N LEU A 64 6.04 -17.76 -13.26
CA LEU A 64 4.58 -17.56 -13.22
C LEU A 64 3.78 -18.87 -13.04
N VAL A 65 4.38 -20.00 -13.41
CA VAL A 65 3.81 -21.34 -13.31
C VAL A 65 3.55 -21.79 -11.86
N HIS A 66 4.46 -21.48 -10.92
CA HIS A 66 4.35 -21.93 -9.52
C HIS A 66 3.83 -20.85 -8.56
N PHE A 67 3.32 -19.75 -9.12
CA PHE A 67 2.93 -18.61 -8.32
C PHE A 67 1.77 -18.93 -7.37
N PRO A 68 0.66 -19.59 -7.79
CA PRO A 68 -0.43 -19.94 -6.88
C PRO A 68 0.04 -20.75 -5.68
N GLU A 69 0.91 -21.75 -5.89
CA GLU A 69 1.43 -22.60 -4.82
C GLU A 69 2.31 -21.82 -3.84
N ILE A 70 3.08 -20.84 -4.34
CA ILE A 70 3.88 -19.95 -3.50
C ILE A 70 2.97 -19.07 -2.64
N VAL A 71 1.91 -18.50 -3.22
CA VAL A 71 0.92 -17.69 -2.49
C VAL A 71 0.28 -18.53 -1.41
N GLU A 72 -0.29 -19.68 -1.75
CA GLU A 72 -0.95 -20.58 -0.80
C GLU A 72 0.00 -21.01 0.32
N THR A 73 1.24 -21.34 -0.01
CA THR A 73 2.27 -21.68 0.99
C THR A 73 2.55 -20.50 1.92
N TRP A 74 2.63 -19.29 1.39
CA TRP A 74 2.88 -18.08 2.17
C TRP A 74 1.72 -17.79 3.13
N LEU A 75 0.50 -17.86 2.62
CA LEU A 75 -0.73 -17.62 3.37
C LEU A 75 -0.96 -18.67 4.46
N ALA A 76 -0.71 -19.94 4.16
CA ALA A 76 -0.76 -21.02 5.14
C ALA A 76 0.21 -20.79 6.30
N ARG A 77 1.41 -20.25 6.01
CA ARG A 77 2.41 -19.91 7.05
C ARG A 77 2.02 -18.67 7.86
N ALA A 78 1.32 -17.72 7.26
CA ALA A 78 0.79 -16.54 7.96
C ALA A 78 -0.30 -16.88 8.98
N ARG A 79 -0.95 -18.06 8.88
CA ARG A 79 -1.97 -18.56 9.83
C ARG A 79 -3.10 -17.56 10.08
N GLY A 80 -3.63 -16.96 9.02
CA GLY A 80 -4.75 -16.01 9.09
C GLY A 80 -4.41 -14.64 9.70
N ARG A 81 -3.13 -14.33 9.93
CA ARG A 81 -2.71 -13.00 10.35
C ARG A 81 -3.01 -11.96 9.26
N PRO A 82 -3.31 -10.70 9.62
CA PRO A 82 -3.48 -9.63 8.65
C PRO A 82 -2.21 -9.45 7.81
N LEU A 83 -2.39 -9.29 6.50
CA LEU A 83 -1.30 -9.29 5.53
C LEU A 83 -1.01 -7.93 4.94
N THR A 84 0.26 -7.70 4.63
CA THR A 84 0.74 -6.69 3.70
C THR A 84 1.06 -7.35 2.37
N VAL A 85 0.30 -7.04 1.32
CA VAL A 85 0.51 -7.60 -0.02
C VAL A 85 1.06 -6.51 -0.93
N LYS A 86 2.16 -6.79 -1.62
CA LYS A 86 2.81 -5.89 -2.57
C LYS A 86 2.76 -6.51 -3.96
N ILE A 87 2.30 -5.75 -4.96
CA ILE A 87 2.16 -6.20 -6.34
C ILE A 87 2.90 -5.23 -7.24
N ARG A 88 3.92 -5.72 -7.94
CA ARG A 88 4.87 -4.92 -8.73
C ARG A 88 5.11 -5.52 -10.12
N GLY A 89 4.77 -4.82 -11.19
CA GLY A 89 4.97 -5.30 -12.57
C GLY A 89 3.76 -5.14 -13.48
N ALA A 90 3.85 -5.68 -14.69
CA ALA A 90 2.89 -5.46 -15.77
C ALA A 90 1.73 -6.46 -15.78
N PHE A 91 1.87 -7.65 -15.16
CA PHE A 91 0.87 -8.71 -14.89
C PHE A 91 -0.30 -8.94 -15.87
N ALA A 92 -0.26 -8.42 -17.10
CA ALA A 92 -1.41 -8.32 -17.99
C ALA A 92 -1.92 -9.69 -18.44
N GLN A 93 -1.05 -10.71 -18.40
CA GLN A 93 -1.36 -12.09 -18.76
C GLN A 93 -1.55 -13.02 -17.54
N CYS A 94 -1.58 -12.47 -16.33
CA CYS A 94 -1.52 -13.24 -15.08
C CYS A 94 -2.86 -13.27 -14.32
N GLN A 95 -3.98 -13.51 -15.00
CA GLN A 95 -5.30 -13.56 -14.34
C GLN A 95 -5.36 -14.55 -13.16
N ARG A 96 -4.66 -15.69 -13.25
CA ARG A 96 -4.56 -16.67 -12.16
C ARG A 96 -3.96 -16.10 -10.87
N ILE A 97 -3.03 -15.14 -11.01
CA ILE A 97 -2.42 -14.44 -9.86
C ILE A 97 -3.47 -13.62 -9.14
N PHE A 98 -4.20 -12.78 -9.87
CA PHE A 98 -5.27 -11.97 -9.30
C PHE A 98 -6.40 -12.82 -8.74
N GLN A 99 -6.74 -13.94 -9.39
CA GLN A 99 -7.75 -14.89 -8.88
C GLN A 99 -7.33 -15.50 -7.53
N THR A 100 -6.07 -15.90 -7.39
CA THR A 100 -5.55 -16.45 -6.13
C THR A 100 -5.55 -15.37 -5.05
N LEU A 101 -5.07 -14.16 -5.37
CA LEU A 101 -5.05 -13.04 -4.43
C LEU A 101 -6.47 -12.62 -3.99
N TYR A 102 -7.42 -12.62 -4.92
CA TYR A 102 -8.82 -12.32 -4.66
C TYR A 102 -9.43 -13.28 -3.62
N GLN A 103 -9.13 -14.58 -3.69
CA GLN A 103 -9.62 -15.58 -2.73
C GLN A 103 -9.17 -15.30 -1.29
N HIS A 104 -8.07 -14.55 -1.13
CA HIS A 104 -7.48 -14.22 0.16
C HIS A 104 -7.53 -12.73 0.49
N ALA A 105 -8.27 -11.94 -0.31
CA ALA A 105 -8.41 -10.49 -0.15
C ALA A 105 -8.92 -10.09 1.24
N SER A 106 -9.72 -10.96 1.87
CA SER A 106 -10.29 -10.76 3.21
C SER A 106 -9.24 -10.68 4.33
N THR A 107 -8.03 -11.16 4.08
CA THR A 107 -6.90 -11.15 5.01
C THR A 107 -5.96 -9.96 4.81
N MET A 108 -6.16 -9.16 3.76
CA MET A 108 -5.28 -8.06 3.41
C MET A 108 -5.59 -6.82 4.25
N GLN A 109 -4.62 -6.41 5.06
CA GLN A 109 -4.67 -5.18 5.85
C GLN A 109 -3.98 -4.01 5.14
N VAL A 110 -2.93 -4.31 4.37
CA VAL A 110 -2.21 -3.31 3.58
C VAL A 110 -2.01 -3.84 2.17
N LEU A 111 -2.31 -3.01 1.18
CA LEU A 111 -2.13 -3.33 -0.23
C LEU A 111 -1.25 -2.28 -0.91
N GLU A 112 -0.14 -2.70 -1.49
CA GLU A 112 0.77 -1.85 -2.27
C GLU A 112 0.74 -2.27 -3.74
N LEU A 113 0.29 -1.38 -4.61
CA LEU A 113 0.08 -1.60 -6.04
C LEU A 113 1.02 -0.69 -6.83
N ARG A 114 1.96 -1.29 -7.55
CA ARG A 114 2.88 -0.60 -8.45
C ARG A 114 2.90 -1.32 -9.79
N MET A 115 1.91 -1.01 -10.62
CA MET A 115 1.65 -1.76 -11.84
C MET A 115 1.30 -0.83 -13.01
N ASN A 116 1.29 -1.41 -14.21
CA ASN A 116 0.87 -0.73 -15.42
C ASN A 116 -0.67 -0.68 -15.52
N PRO A 117 -1.20 0.12 -16.45
CA PRO A 117 -2.63 0.22 -16.73
C PRO A 117 -3.32 -1.13 -16.99
N GLU A 118 -2.73 -1.96 -17.84
CA GLU A 118 -3.35 -3.22 -18.25
C GLU A 118 -3.52 -4.18 -17.06
N ALA A 119 -2.58 -4.17 -16.09
CA ALA A 119 -2.73 -4.94 -14.86
C ALA A 119 -3.88 -4.45 -13.97
N PHE A 120 -4.06 -3.13 -13.86
CA PHE A 120 -5.17 -2.56 -13.08
C PHE A 120 -6.52 -2.93 -13.70
N GLU A 121 -6.63 -2.90 -15.03
CA GLU A 121 -7.84 -3.31 -15.75
C GLU A 121 -8.10 -4.82 -15.57
N ALA A 122 -7.06 -5.66 -15.64
CA ALA A 122 -7.18 -7.09 -15.37
C ALA A 122 -7.65 -7.39 -13.93
N MET A 123 -7.24 -6.56 -12.98
CA MET A 123 -7.65 -6.65 -11.57
C MET A 123 -9.10 -6.22 -11.35
N GLU A 124 -9.65 -5.30 -12.17
CA GLU A 124 -11.03 -4.80 -12.06
C GLU A 124 -12.10 -5.84 -12.45
N THR A 125 -11.70 -6.97 -13.03
CA THR A 125 -12.65 -8.03 -13.42
C THR A 125 -13.53 -8.56 -12.29
N HIS A 126 -13.12 -8.41 -11.03
CA HIS A 126 -13.89 -8.81 -9.85
C HIS A 126 -13.76 -7.76 -8.74
N PRO A 127 -14.81 -7.46 -7.97
CA PRO A 127 -14.72 -6.57 -6.80
C PRO A 127 -13.99 -7.29 -5.67
N TRP A 128 -12.97 -6.69 -5.05
CA TRP A 128 -12.22 -7.35 -3.98
C TRP A 128 -12.90 -7.14 -2.62
N ASP A 129 -13.19 -8.23 -1.92
CA ASP A 129 -13.67 -8.15 -0.54
C ASP A 129 -12.49 -7.90 0.41
N CYS A 130 -12.33 -6.64 0.79
CA CYS A 130 -11.23 -6.14 1.61
C CYS A 130 -11.75 -5.53 2.93
N PRO A 131 -12.40 -6.33 3.81
CA PRO A 131 -13.09 -5.84 5.01
C PRO A 131 -12.14 -5.28 6.06
N ILE A 132 -10.88 -5.74 6.08
CA ILE A 132 -9.86 -5.31 7.05
C ILE A 132 -8.76 -4.41 6.46
N LEU A 133 -8.91 -3.99 5.20
CA LEU A 133 -7.93 -3.13 4.53
C LEU A 133 -7.90 -1.76 5.21
N ARG A 134 -6.72 -1.38 5.71
CA ARG A 134 -6.45 -0.11 6.40
C ARG A 134 -5.56 0.81 5.61
N GLY A 135 -4.60 0.26 4.87
CA GLY A 135 -3.62 1.00 4.09
C GLY A 135 -3.64 0.61 2.63
N LEU A 136 -3.71 1.60 1.74
CA LEU A 136 -3.62 1.42 0.29
C LEU A 136 -2.53 2.33 -0.27
N TYR A 137 -1.57 1.77 -0.98
CA TYR A 137 -0.48 2.50 -1.61
C TYR A 137 -0.49 2.20 -3.09
N VAL A 138 -0.65 3.21 -3.93
CA VAL A 138 -0.80 3.02 -5.37
C VAL A 138 0.13 3.92 -6.15
N SER A 139 0.72 3.35 -7.20
CA SER A 139 1.51 4.05 -8.21
C SER A 139 1.35 3.41 -9.58
N PHE A 140 1.25 4.23 -10.63
CA PHE A 140 1.21 3.77 -12.03
C PHE A 140 2.60 3.72 -12.65
N ILE A 141 2.81 2.76 -13.54
CA ILE A 141 3.98 2.68 -14.43
C ILE A 141 3.48 2.59 -15.89
N PRO A 142 3.73 3.59 -16.75
CA PRO A 142 4.37 4.87 -16.47
C PRO A 142 3.47 5.81 -15.65
N VAL A 143 4.12 6.73 -14.92
CA VAL A 143 3.51 7.77 -14.05
C VAL A 143 2.48 8.65 -14.77
N GLU A 144 2.58 8.72 -16.09
CA GLU A 144 1.76 9.59 -16.91
C GLU A 144 0.33 9.07 -17.14
N TYR A 145 0.07 7.79 -16.89
CA TYR A 145 -1.19 7.14 -17.21
C TYR A 145 -2.41 7.80 -16.54
N ARG A 146 -3.52 7.75 -17.28
CA ARG A 146 -4.84 8.23 -16.87
C ARG A 146 -5.86 7.13 -17.12
N PRO A 147 -6.45 6.52 -16.08
CA PRO A 147 -7.55 5.61 -16.32
C PRO A 147 -8.76 6.40 -16.82
N VAL A 148 -9.45 5.84 -17.81
CA VAL A 148 -10.67 6.44 -18.39
C VAL A 148 -11.82 6.46 -17.37
N ARG A 149 -11.78 5.55 -16.39
CA ARG A 149 -12.78 5.41 -15.33
C ARG A 149 -12.09 5.11 -13.98
N PRO A 150 -12.70 5.50 -12.85
CA PRO A 150 -12.18 5.13 -11.54
C PRO A 150 -12.25 3.62 -11.34
N LEU A 151 -11.16 3.04 -10.83
CA LEU A 151 -11.09 1.64 -10.45
C LEU A 151 -11.98 1.38 -9.22
N ASN A 152 -12.94 0.46 -9.34
CA ASN A 152 -13.96 0.20 -8.31
C ASN A 152 -13.64 -0.97 -7.37
N ILE A 153 -12.52 -1.64 -7.59
CA ILE A 153 -12.03 -2.82 -6.86
C ILE A 153 -12.01 -2.68 -5.34
N LEU A 154 -11.83 -1.45 -4.82
CA LEU A 154 -11.65 -1.17 -3.39
C LEU A 154 -12.74 -0.23 -2.84
N ARG A 155 -13.89 -0.18 -3.52
CA ARG A 155 -15.02 0.68 -3.13
C ARG A 155 -15.55 0.35 -1.74
N ASP A 156 -15.65 -0.94 -1.43
CA ASP A 156 -16.21 -1.45 -0.19
C ASP A 156 -15.11 -1.88 0.80
N ALA A 157 -14.19 -0.95 1.10
CA ALA A 157 -13.13 -1.13 2.10
C ALA A 157 -13.47 -0.34 3.40
N PRO A 158 -14.29 -0.89 4.31
CA PRO A 158 -14.91 -0.13 5.40
C PRO A 158 -13.91 0.42 6.42
N LEU A 159 -12.75 -0.22 6.57
CA LEU A 159 -11.72 0.14 7.54
C LEU A 159 -10.55 0.92 6.93
N LEU A 160 -10.67 1.38 5.67
CA LEU A 160 -9.60 2.11 4.99
C LEU A 160 -9.37 3.47 5.65
N GLN A 161 -8.15 3.71 6.10
CA GLN A 161 -7.75 4.90 6.86
C GLN A 161 -6.60 5.67 6.21
N GLU A 162 -5.69 4.95 5.56
CA GLU A 162 -4.49 5.50 4.94
C GLU A 162 -4.48 5.20 3.44
N VAL A 163 -4.31 6.25 2.65
CA VAL A 163 -4.20 6.14 1.19
C VAL A 163 -3.00 6.95 0.72
N VAL A 164 -2.11 6.30 -0.01
CA VAL A 164 -0.97 6.92 -0.68
C VAL A 164 -1.13 6.75 -2.18
N VAL A 165 -1.22 7.86 -2.89
CA VAL A 165 -1.42 7.92 -4.33
C VAL A 165 -0.22 8.65 -4.94
N ALA A 166 0.85 7.89 -5.20
CA ALA A 166 2.00 8.43 -5.88
C ALA A 166 1.71 8.47 -7.38
N CYS A 167 1.85 9.64 -8.00
CA CYS A 167 1.77 9.80 -9.46
C CYS A 167 0.40 9.47 -10.10
N ALA A 168 -0.67 9.38 -9.29
CA ALA A 168 -2.02 9.05 -9.72
C ALA A 168 -3.02 10.14 -9.27
N LEU A 169 -4.20 10.23 -9.90
CA LEU A 169 -5.26 11.15 -9.46
C LEU A 169 -6.12 10.44 -8.41
N HIS A 170 -6.66 11.19 -7.44
CA HIS A 170 -7.69 10.66 -6.53
C HIS A 170 -8.89 10.12 -7.32
N SER A 171 -9.26 10.76 -8.44
CA SER A 171 -10.33 10.31 -9.35
C SER A 171 -10.02 9.00 -10.08
N SER A 172 -8.80 8.47 -9.99
CA SER A 172 -8.44 7.16 -10.54
C SER A 172 -9.02 6.00 -9.75
N PHE A 173 -9.54 6.23 -8.53
CA PHE A 173 -10.07 5.18 -7.67
C PHE A 173 -11.41 5.58 -7.05
N ALA A 174 -12.36 4.65 -7.03
CA ALA A 174 -13.57 4.79 -6.23
C ALA A 174 -13.30 4.24 -4.82
N LEU A 175 -12.96 5.12 -3.88
CA LEU A 175 -12.63 4.76 -2.49
C LEU A 175 -13.59 5.42 -1.50
N PRO A 176 -13.69 4.89 -0.26
CA PRO A 176 -14.46 5.53 0.82
C PRO A 176 -13.74 6.76 1.41
N TRP A 177 -13.49 7.78 0.57
CA TRP A 177 -12.70 8.98 0.87
C TRP A 177 -13.05 9.66 2.21
N ARG A 178 -14.33 9.69 2.58
CA ARG A 178 -14.80 10.32 3.82
C ARG A 178 -14.25 9.71 5.11
N ARG A 179 -13.81 8.45 5.08
CA ARG A 179 -13.27 7.73 6.25
C ARG A 179 -11.76 7.89 6.42
N LEU A 180 -11.08 8.46 5.42
CA LEU A 180 -9.63 8.60 5.45
C LEU A 180 -9.18 9.59 6.51
N THR A 181 -8.10 9.21 7.18
CA THR A 181 -7.44 10.01 8.22
C THR A 181 -6.03 10.40 7.81
N ARG A 182 -5.39 9.62 6.92
CA ARG A 182 -4.07 9.91 6.37
C ARG A 182 -4.12 9.81 4.85
N PHE A 183 -3.63 10.86 4.18
CA PHE A 183 -3.58 10.91 2.73
C PHE A 183 -2.24 11.48 2.27
N THR A 184 -1.61 10.80 1.33
CA THR A 184 -0.38 11.28 0.67
C THR A 184 -0.57 11.22 -0.84
N GLY A 185 -0.29 12.30 -1.56
CA GLY A 185 -0.37 12.25 -3.02
C GLY A 185 0.19 13.46 -3.75
N ALA A 186 0.48 13.30 -5.04
CA ALA A 186 0.91 14.39 -5.90
C ALA A 186 -0.23 14.80 -6.83
N PHE A 187 -0.65 16.06 -6.77
CA PHE A 187 -1.72 16.58 -7.62
C PHE A 187 -1.13 17.37 -8.78
N ARG A 188 -1.72 17.23 -9.97
CA ARG A 188 -1.25 17.95 -11.16
C ARG A 188 -1.86 19.34 -11.30
N SER A 189 -3.04 19.57 -10.71
CA SER A 189 -3.71 20.86 -10.64
C SER A 189 -4.27 21.08 -9.24
N CYS A 190 -4.48 22.34 -8.85
CA CYS A 190 -5.12 22.61 -7.57
C CYS A 190 -6.60 22.32 -7.55
N ALA A 191 -7.30 22.44 -8.68
CA ALA A 191 -8.71 22.06 -8.74
C ALA A 191 -8.88 20.58 -8.37
N ASP A 192 -7.98 19.71 -8.88
CA ASP A 192 -7.95 18.28 -8.50
C ASP A 192 -7.61 18.08 -7.02
N TYR A 193 -6.71 18.90 -6.46
CA TYR A 193 -6.34 18.83 -5.06
C TYR A 193 -7.48 19.22 -4.13
N LEU A 194 -8.06 20.41 -4.33
CA LEU A 194 -9.16 20.92 -3.52
C LEU A 194 -10.39 20.03 -3.68
N GLY A 195 -10.66 19.54 -4.90
CA GLY A 195 -11.70 18.54 -5.17
C GLY A 195 -11.50 17.27 -4.36
N ALA A 196 -10.28 16.73 -4.30
CA ALA A 196 -9.97 15.55 -3.50
C ALA A 196 -10.17 15.80 -2.00
N LEU A 197 -9.58 16.86 -1.48
CA LEU A 197 -9.62 17.17 -0.05
C LEU A 197 -11.04 17.45 0.46
N ARG A 198 -11.90 18.03 -0.36
CA ARG A 198 -13.34 18.19 -0.04
C ARG A 198 -14.03 16.86 0.24
N LEU A 199 -13.54 15.75 -0.31
CA LEU A 199 -14.07 14.41 -0.05
C LEU A 199 -13.55 13.80 1.26
N MET A 200 -12.56 14.42 1.92
CA MET A 200 -11.81 13.89 3.06
C MET A 200 -11.93 14.79 4.31
N PRO A 201 -13.13 15.02 4.87
CA PRO A 201 -13.32 15.94 6.01
C PRO A 201 -12.69 15.46 7.33
N ASN A 202 -12.34 14.18 7.43
CA ASN A 202 -11.78 13.55 8.63
C ASN A 202 -10.25 13.44 8.60
N LEU A 203 -9.60 14.13 7.66
CA LEU A 203 -8.17 14.05 7.47
C LEU A 203 -7.42 14.66 8.67
N THR A 204 -6.47 13.91 9.21
CA THR A 204 -5.58 14.30 10.33
C THR A 204 -4.15 14.51 9.87
N TYR A 205 -3.73 13.79 8.83
CA TYR A 205 -2.42 13.88 8.20
C TYR A 205 -2.58 14.02 6.69
N CYS A 206 -1.95 15.03 6.10
CA CYS A 206 -1.91 15.24 4.66
C CYS A 206 -0.47 15.51 4.22
N ALA A 207 -0.02 14.81 3.19
CA ALA A 207 1.26 15.06 2.56
C ALA A 207 1.07 15.24 1.04
N ALA A 208 1.31 16.43 0.49
CA ALA A 208 1.02 16.70 -0.91
C ALA A 208 2.01 17.63 -1.64
N ALA A 209 2.18 17.37 -2.94
CA ALA A 209 2.74 18.34 -3.88
C ALA A 209 1.63 19.26 -4.37
N LEU A 210 1.80 20.58 -4.22
CA LEU A 210 0.78 21.58 -4.55
C LEU A 210 1.10 22.31 -5.85
N ALA A 211 0.06 22.76 -6.56
CA ALA A 211 0.12 23.67 -7.71
C ALA A 211 -1.14 24.56 -7.72
N PHE A 212 -1.06 25.88 -7.49
CA PHE A 212 -2.20 26.73 -7.06
C PHE A 212 -3.13 27.29 -8.13
N PRO A 213 -4.42 27.55 -7.80
CA PRO A 213 -5.28 28.43 -8.57
C PRO A 213 -5.30 29.83 -7.94
N GLY A 214 -5.18 30.89 -8.74
CA GLY A 214 -5.70 32.18 -8.29
C GLY A 214 -7.22 32.06 -8.17
N SER A 215 -7.80 32.43 -7.02
CA SER A 215 -9.24 32.79 -6.85
C SER A 215 -10.25 31.80 -6.20
N GLU A 216 -9.87 30.69 -5.54
CA GLU A 216 -10.86 29.87 -4.80
C GLU A 216 -10.99 30.25 -3.31
N SER A 217 -12.20 30.06 -2.75
CA SER A 217 -12.45 30.19 -1.31
C SER A 217 -11.65 29.18 -0.50
N PRO A 218 -11.15 29.55 0.69
CA PRO A 218 -10.29 28.67 1.48
C PRO A 218 -11.03 27.42 1.94
N LEU A 219 -10.40 26.27 1.77
CA LEU A 219 -10.94 24.97 2.16
C LEU A 219 -10.73 24.72 3.65
N LEU A 220 -11.81 24.49 4.39
CA LEU A 220 -11.77 24.14 5.81
C LEU A 220 -11.46 22.65 6.00
N LEU A 221 -10.34 22.34 6.67
CA LEU A 221 -10.01 20.98 7.12
C LEU A 221 -9.94 20.99 8.65
N PRO A 222 -11.06 20.73 9.34
CA PRO A 222 -11.20 21.02 10.77
C PRO A 222 -10.39 20.09 11.67
N ARG A 223 -9.97 18.93 11.17
CA ARG A 223 -9.27 17.89 11.94
C ARG A 223 -7.81 17.70 11.53
N LEU A 224 -7.33 18.48 10.56
CA LEU A 224 -5.97 18.32 10.05
C LEU A 224 -4.96 18.81 11.08
N GLN A 225 -4.11 17.90 11.55
CA GLN A 225 -3.09 18.15 12.57
C GLN A 225 -1.69 18.23 11.97
N HIS A 226 -1.45 17.49 10.88
CA HIS A 226 -0.15 17.44 10.23
C HIS A 226 -0.30 17.71 8.74
N LEU A 227 0.42 18.72 8.24
CA LEU A 227 0.48 19.05 6.83
C LEU A 227 1.95 19.04 6.37
N VAL A 228 2.24 18.23 5.37
CA VAL A 228 3.55 18.17 4.71
C VAL A 228 3.37 18.63 3.27
N LEU A 229 4.07 19.69 2.91
CA LEU A 229 4.10 20.23 1.56
C LEU A 229 5.45 19.91 0.95
N PHE A 230 5.47 19.37 -0.27
CA PHE A 230 6.70 19.12 -1.00
C PHE A 230 6.63 19.71 -2.40
N ASN A 231 7.80 20.00 -2.98
CA ASN A 231 7.93 20.66 -4.28
C ASN A 231 7.30 22.08 -4.35
N THR A 232 7.49 22.88 -3.29
CA THR A 232 6.89 24.21 -3.17
C THR A 232 7.55 25.31 -4.00
N ARG A 233 8.65 25.01 -4.70
CA ARG A 233 9.47 25.99 -5.42
C ARG A 233 8.85 26.51 -6.73
N SER A 234 7.86 25.82 -7.28
CA SER A 234 7.13 26.24 -8.49
C SER A 234 5.90 27.10 -8.17
N LEU A 235 5.66 27.41 -6.90
CA LEU A 235 4.43 28.00 -6.40
C LEU A 235 4.59 29.51 -6.28
N GLY A 236 4.19 30.26 -7.30
CA GLY A 236 4.18 31.74 -7.26
C GLY A 236 3.22 32.37 -6.22
N ALA A 237 2.59 31.57 -5.34
CA ALA A 237 1.66 31.99 -4.29
C ALA A 237 1.77 31.06 -3.06
N ASN A 238 1.37 31.56 -1.88
CA ASN A 238 1.45 30.81 -0.62
C ASN A 238 0.30 29.77 -0.52
N PRO A 239 0.61 28.47 -0.33
CA PRO A 239 -0.38 27.42 -0.16
C PRO A 239 -1.47 27.65 0.88
N LEU A 240 -1.06 28.32 1.96
CA LEU A 240 -1.83 28.36 3.19
C LEU A 240 -2.99 29.36 3.08
N GLU A 241 -2.97 30.27 2.11
CA GLU A 241 -4.04 31.24 1.86
C GLU A 241 -5.37 30.57 1.48
N PHE A 242 -5.29 29.35 0.93
CA PHE A 242 -6.44 28.59 0.45
C PHE A 242 -6.88 27.50 1.43
N LEU A 243 -6.33 27.45 2.64
CA LEU A 243 -6.62 26.42 3.62
C LEU A 243 -6.96 27.06 4.97
N THR A 244 -8.07 26.64 5.58
CA THR A 244 -8.40 26.95 6.97
C THR A 244 -8.16 25.70 7.82
N LEU A 245 -7.13 25.74 8.66
CA LEU A 245 -6.59 24.58 9.38
C LEU A 245 -6.60 24.81 10.91
N PRO A 246 -7.77 24.86 11.56
CA PRO A 246 -7.88 25.27 12.97
C PRO A 246 -7.24 24.30 13.97
N ALA A 247 -7.00 23.05 13.57
CA ALA A 247 -6.41 22.00 14.41
C ALA A 247 -4.94 21.69 14.08
N LEU A 248 -4.29 22.51 13.23
CA LEU A 248 -2.94 22.25 12.75
C LEU A 248 -1.93 22.34 13.90
N GLN A 249 -1.09 21.31 14.01
CA GLN A 249 -0.04 21.19 15.02
C GLN A 249 1.35 21.24 14.37
N ASN A 250 1.54 20.50 13.26
CA ASN A 250 2.82 20.46 12.55
C ASN A 250 2.64 20.83 11.08
N LEU A 251 3.53 21.68 10.59
CA LEU A 251 3.64 22.08 9.20
C LEU A 251 5.08 21.86 8.73
N GLU A 252 5.25 21.10 7.65
CA GLU A 252 6.53 20.84 6.98
C GLU A 252 6.44 21.35 5.53
N ILE A 253 7.47 22.04 5.03
CA ILE A 253 7.51 22.69 3.71
C ILE A 253 8.84 22.42 3.01
#